data_AF-A0A7X3WAV1-F1
#
_entry.id   AF-A0A7X3WAV1-F1
#
_cell.length_a   1.000
_cell.length_b   1.000
_cell.length_c   1.000
_cell.angle_alpha   90.00
_cell.angle_beta   90.00
_cell.angle_gamma   90.00
#
_symmetry.space_group_name_H-M   'P 1'
#
loop_
_entity.id
_entity.type
_entity.pdbx_description
1 polymer ?
#
loop_
_entity_poly.entity_id
_entity_poly.type
_entity_poly.pdbx_seq_one_letter_code
_entity_poly.pdbx_strand_id
1 'polypeptide(L)'
;MSVVTKPGTQTDTQTEQLEPEVRDLEWIRVPGSGGGRTGSERRETETGGVDDRGDGREDGGRGSGGQGGGGGGDDGPPGSPPAAPPAMGTNVLGMLVFIASEAVLFLTLIVTFAVVRTGYPDWPPSDQPRLPVMMSLFNTLVLLGSGAAMYGAWRSIRRGLVPSSRRLLNTAALLGILFLVVQGVEWVRLIDFGLTVTQNIYGAVFYVMIGMHALHVFIAVLGLLYVSRRFSKCAYSREAHDGLTMGGMFWGFVVLVWPFLFVFVYLL
;
A
#
# COMPACT_ATOMS: atom_id res chain seq x y z
N MET A 1 36.39 7.27 -72.43
CA MET A 1 36.39 8.68 -72.86
C MET A 1 35.96 9.51 -71.65
N SER A 2 36.86 10.38 -71.19
CA SER A 2 36.71 11.60 -70.35
C SER A 2 35.34 12.32 -70.57
N VAL A 3 34.75 13.17 -69.72
CA VAL A 3 35.10 13.94 -68.51
C VAL A 3 33.83 14.77 -68.14
N VAL A 4 33.57 15.00 -66.83
CA VAL A 4 33.04 16.23 -66.17
C VAL A 4 31.72 16.86 -66.70
N THR A 5 30.66 17.07 -65.88
CA THR A 5 30.43 18.29 -65.06
C THR A 5 29.36 18.11 -63.96
N LYS A 6 29.62 18.66 -62.76
CA LYS A 6 28.66 19.19 -61.74
C LYS A 6 28.40 20.69 -62.06
N PRO A 7 27.56 21.50 -61.36
CA PRO A 7 26.54 21.25 -60.31
C PRO A 7 25.19 22.01 -60.54
N GLY A 8 24.23 21.83 -59.64
CA GLY A 8 23.03 22.67 -59.54
C GLY A 8 22.36 22.48 -58.18
N THR A 9 22.86 23.18 -57.17
CA THR A 9 22.29 23.24 -55.82
C THR A 9 21.12 24.22 -55.84
N GLN A 10 19.89 23.75 -55.65
CA GLN A 10 18.74 24.60 -55.39
C GLN A 10 18.38 24.47 -53.91
N THR A 11 18.73 25.50 -53.17
CA THR A 11 18.38 25.73 -51.76
C THR A 11 16.96 26.27 -51.66
N ASP A 12 16.32 26.01 -50.52
CA ASP A 12 15.14 26.70 -49.97
C ASP A 12 13.79 26.54 -50.66
N THR A 13 12.98 25.62 -50.13
CA THR A 13 11.59 25.90 -49.70
C THR A 13 11.00 24.66 -49.02
N GLN A 14 11.52 24.28 -47.84
CA GLN A 14 10.86 23.24 -47.05
C GLN A 14 11.07 23.36 -45.53
N THR A 15 11.18 24.59 -45.03
CA THR A 15 11.37 24.87 -43.59
C THR A 15 10.26 25.74 -42.99
N GLU A 16 9.14 25.94 -43.69
CA GLU A 16 8.09 26.90 -43.29
C GLU A 16 6.70 26.26 -43.06
N GLN A 17 6.60 24.95 -42.80
CA GLN A 17 5.29 24.30 -42.60
C GLN A 17 5.23 23.28 -41.45
N LEU A 18 6.17 23.31 -40.49
CA LEU A 18 6.21 22.35 -39.37
C LEU A 18 6.14 22.99 -37.97
N GLU A 19 5.48 24.13 -37.79
CA GLU A 19 5.14 24.62 -36.45
C GLU A 19 3.74 25.25 -36.34
N PRO A 20 2.71 24.43 -36.02
CA PRO A 20 1.61 24.92 -35.19
C PRO A 20 1.40 24.13 -33.88
N GLU A 21 2.15 23.07 -33.60
CA GLU A 21 1.88 22.13 -32.49
C GLU A 21 2.78 22.32 -31.25
N VAL A 22 3.32 23.51 -31.01
CA VAL A 22 4.15 23.81 -29.81
C VAL A 22 3.54 24.93 -28.95
N ARG A 23 2.35 25.43 -29.31
CA ARG A 23 1.62 26.48 -28.58
C ARG A 23 0.76 25.97 -27.42
N ASP A 24 0.54 24.66 -27.30
CA ASP A 24 -0.33 24.07 -26.26
C ASP A 24 0.44 23.63 -24.99
N LEU A 25 1.71 23.99 -24.86
CA LEU A 25 2.57 23.66 -23.70
C LEU A 25 2.72 24.82 -22.69
N GLU A 26 1.78 25.78 -22.68
CA GLU A 26 1.76 26.87 -21.68
C GLU A 26 1.37 26.43 -20.25
N TRP A 27 0.90 25.20 -20.06
CA TRP A 27 0.52 24.67 -18.74
C TRP A 27 1.71 24.14 -17.91
N ILE A 28 2.92 24.10 -18.48
CA ILE A 28 4.18 23.73 -17.78
C ILE A 28 4.94 25.00 -17.37
N ARG A 29 4.24 25.99 -16.80
CA ARG A 29 4.89 27.13 -16.14
C ARG A 29 4.68 27.02 -14.63
N VAL A 30 5.74 26.60 -13.92
CA VAL A 30 5.84 26.62 -12.46
C VAL A 30 5.70 28.08 -12.00
N PRO A 31 4.77 28.43 -11.10
CA PRO A 31 4.66 29.79 -10.58
C PRO A 31 5.94 30.16 -9.82
N GLY A 32 6.67 31.14 -10.36
CA GLY A 32 7.85 31.70 -9.74
C GLY A 32 7.51 32.40 -8.43
N SER A 33 8.41 32.21 -7.47
CA SER A 33 8.60 33.05 -6.29
C SER A 33 8.68 34.53 -6.68
N GLY A 34 7.74 35.34 -6.19
CA GLY A 34 7.80 36.80 -6.22
C GLY A 34 7.30 37.34 -4.88
N GLY A 35 8.19 37.97 -4.12
CA GLY A 35 7.91 38.52 -2.79
C GLY A 35 7.12 39.83 -2.82
N GLY A 36 6.62 40.23 -1.65
CA GLY A 36 6.02 41.56 -1.46
C GLY A 36 5.20 41.74 -0.19
N ARG A 37 5.89 42.13 0.90
CA ARG A 37 5.49 42.94 2.07
C ARG A 37 4.00 43.35 2.20
N THR A 38 3.41 43.13 3.37
CA THR A 38 2.66 44.16 4.09
C THR A 38 2.81 43.96 5.60
N GLY A 39 3.23 45.01 6.29
CA GLY A 39 3.05 45.13 7.74
C GLY A 39 1.62 45.58 8.02
N SER A 40 1.08 45.16 9.14
CA SER A 40 -0.05 45.84 9.77
C SER A 40 0.07 45.67 11.28
N GLU A 41 -0.06 46.82 11.94
CA GLU A 41 0.10 47.04 13.35
C GLU A 41 -0.82 46.15 14.19
N ARG A 42 -0.25 45.60 15.25
CA ARG A 42 -1.00 44.90 16.29
C ARG A 42 -1.61 45.97 17.20
N ARG A 43 -2.85 46.34 16.89
CA ARG A 43 -3.70 47.25 17.66
C ARG A 43 -3.99 46.61 19.03
N GLU A 44 -3.65 47.35 20.07
CA GLU A 44 -4.02 47.11 21.46
C GLU A 44 -5.53 47.05 21.58
N THR A 45 -6.06 45.99 22.19
CA THR A 45 -7.46 45.92 22.64
C THR A 45 -7.46 46.04 24.15
N GLU A 46 -7.67 47.27 24.62
CA GLU A 46 -8.29 47.57 25.89
C GLU A 46 -9.63 46.83 25.99
N THR A 47 -9.80 46.05 27.06
CA THR A 47 -11.09 45.50 27.46
C THR A 47 -11.47 46.12 28.80
N GLY A 48 -12.41 47.05 28.74
CA GLY A 48 -13.14 47.59 29.89
C GLY A 48 -14.65 47.42 29.66
N GLY A 49 -15.40 47.23 30.75
CA GLY A 49 -16.86 47.11 30.77
C GLY A 49 -17.31 45.76 31.34
N VAL A 50 -17.40 45.60 32.66
CA VAL A 50 -18.55 45.96 33.52
C VAL A 50 -19.75 45.03 33.28
N ASP A 51 -19.85 44.02 34.16
CA ASP A 51 -21.03 43.21 34.39
C ASP A 51 -22.03 43.99 35.26
N ASP A 52 -23.28 44.11 34.83
CA ASP A 52 -24.39 44.41 35.72
C ASP A 52 -25.62 43.55 35.40
N ARG A 53 -26.33 43.19 36.47
CA ARG A 53 -27.40 42.19 36.58
C ARG A 53 -28.78 42.80 36.32
N GLY A 54 -29.72 41.94 35.92
CA GLY A 54 -31.17 42.16 36.01
C GLY A 54 -31.88 41.15 35.09
N ASP A 55 -32.40 40.03 35.59
CA ASP A 55 -33.70 39.82 36.27
C ASP A 55 -34.93 40.13 35.40
N GLY A 56 -35.90 39.21 35.39
CA GLY A 56 -37.26 39.46 34.86
C GLY A 56 -37.87 38.40 33.93
N ARG A 57 -38.44 37.34 34.53
CA ARG A 57 -39.78 36.72 34.31
C ARG A 57 -40.44 36.76 32.91
N GLU A 58 -40.75 35.58 32.37
CA GLU A 58 -42.11 34.99 32.17
C GLU A 58 -43.03 35.73 31.17
N ASP A 59 -43.37 35.10 30.04
CA ASP A 59 -44.76 34.66 29.79
C ASP A 59 -44.93 33.96 28.43
N GLY A 60 -45.84 32.99 28.41
CA GLY A 60 -46.20 32.18 27.26
C GLY A 60 -47.22 32.83 26.32
N GLY A 61 -47.33 32.27 25.12
CA GLY A 61 -48.37 32.65 24.17
C GLY A 61 -48.32 31.85 22.87
N ARG A 62 -49.06 30.74 22.83
CA ARG A 62 -49.42 30.05 21.58
C ARG A 62 -50.42 30.92 20.82
N GLY A 63 -50.13 31.18 19.54
CA GLY A 63 -51.03 31.87 18.62
C GLY A 63 -51.00 31.21 17.24
N SER A 64 -52.16 30.70 16.85
CA SER A 64 -52.51 30.06 15.57
C SER A 64 -52.58 31.06 14.42
N GLY A 65 -52.28 30.59 13.20
CA GLY A 65 -53.05 30.96 12.00
C GLY A 65 -52.26 31.62 10.86
N GLY A 66 -52.53 31.18 9.64
CA GLY A 66 -52.26 32.00 8.45
C GLY A 66 -51.85 31.22 7.19
N GLN A 67 -52.84 30.88 6.36
CA GLN A 67 -52.66 30.54 4.95
C GLN A 67 -52.05 31.71 4.17
N GLY A 68 -51.26 31.41 3.14
CA GLY A 68 -50.84 32.39 2.14
C GLY A 68 -50.08 31.71 1.01
N GLY A 69 -50.72 31.56 -0.14
CA GLY A 69 -50.08 31.07 -1.36
C GLY A 69 -49.10 32.08 -1.94
N GLY A 70 -48.12 31.56 -2.69
CA GLY A 70 -47.19 32.34 -3.48
C GLY A 70 -46.24 31.39 -4.21
N GLY A 71 -46.59 31.03 -5.44
CA GLY A 71 -45.66 30.39 -6.36
C GLY A 71 -44.53 31.34 -6.69
N GLY A 72 -43.41 31.22 -5.98
CA GLY A 72 -42.12 31.80 -6.34
C GLY A 72 -41.31 30.72 -7.03
N GLY A 73 -40.81 31.00 -8.23
CA GLY A 73 -39.80 30.16 -8.88
C GLY A 73 -38.54 30.19 -8.03
N ASP A 74 -38.33 29.13 -7.25
CA ASP A 74 -37.05 28.84 -6.62
C ASP A 74 -36.09 28.30 -7.69
N ASP A 75 -35.59 29.20 -8.54
CA ASP A 75 -34.36 28.96 -9.30
C ASP A 75 -33.17 29.06 -8.33
N GLY A 76 -33.12 28.10 -7.40
CA GLY A 76 -31.97 27.90 -6.52
C GLY A 76 -30.71 27.71 -7.37
N PRO A 77 -29.54 28.20 -6.90
CA PRO A 77 -28.30 27.99 -7.63
C PRO A 77 -28.11 26.48 -7.90
N PRO A 78 -27.64 26.09 -9.09
CA PRO A 78 -27.48 24.69 -9.44
C PRO A 78 -26.70 23.99 -8.34
N GLY A 79 -27.30 22.94 -7.77
CA GLY A 79 -26.73 22.16 -6.68
C GLY A 79 -25.28 21.82 -7.01
N SER A 80 -24.39 22.03 -6.03
CA SER A 80 -22.96 21.79 -6.21
C SER A 80 -22.75 20.42 -6.85
N PRO A 81 -21.92 20.31 -7.92
CA PRO A 81 -21.72 19.05 -8.58
C PRO A 81 -21.27 17.99 -7.57
N PRO A 82 -21.71 16.73 -7.72
CA PRO A 82 -21.36 15.67 -6.81
C PRO A 82 -19.83 15.62 -6.66
N ALA A 83 -19.36 15.66 -5.41
CA ALA A 83 -17.94 15.61 -5.11
C ALA A 83 -17.31 14.42 -5.84
N ALA A 84 -16.30 14.69 -6.68
CA ALA A 84 -15.57 13.65 -7.37
C ALA A 84 -15.10 12.60 -6.35
N PRO A 85 -15.18 11.29 -6.68
CA PRO A 85 -14.74 10.25 -5.77
C PRO A 85 -13.29 10.55 -5.34
N PRO A 86 -12.96 10.41 -4.05
CA PRO A 86 -11.64 10.77 -3.55
C PRO A 86 -10.58 9.97 -4.32
N ALA A 87 -9.70 10.69 -5.02
CA ALA A 87 -8.60 10.07 -5.76
C ALA A 87 -7.72 9.27 -4.79
N MET A 88 -7.38 8.03 -5.16
CA MET A 88 -6.46 7.22 -4.36
C MET A 88 -5.11 7.94 -4.29
N GLY A 89 -4.55 8.09 -3.09
CA GLY A 89 -3.24 8.72 -2.92
C GLY A 89 -2.16 7.97 -3.70
N THR A 90 -1.22 8.71 -4.31
CA THR A 90 -0.14 8.16 -5.15
C THR A 90 0.62 7.02 -4.48
N ASN A 91 0.84 7.11 -3.17
CA ASN A 91 1.51 6.06 -2.38
C ASN A 91 0.73 4.73 -2.39
N VAL A 92 -0.59 4.78 -2.28
CA VAL A 92 -1.46 3.59 -2.32
C VAL A 92 -1.43 2.97 -3.71
N LEU A 93 -1.52 3.80 -4.76
CA LEU A 93 -1.46 3.32 -6.13
C LEU A 93 -0.12 2.63 -6.42
N GLY A 94 1.00 3.25 -6.03
CA GLY A 94 2.33 2.65 -6.17
C GLY A 94 2.43 1.31 -5.43
N MET A 95 1.89 1.24 -4.21
CA MET A 95 1.87 0.01 -3.42
C MET A 95 1.01 -1.10 -4.05
N LEU A 96 -0.13 -0.74 -4.65
CA LEU A 96 -0.99 -1.70 -5.35
C LEU A 96 -0.33 -2.27 -6.60
N VAL A 97 0.31 -1.41 -7.41
CA VAL A 97 1.06 -1.84 -8.61
C VAL A 97 2.21 -2.76 -8.20
N PHE A 98 2.93 -2.43 -7.14
CA PHE A 98 3.98 -3.28 -6.58
C PHE A 98 3.44 -4.65 -6.11
N ILE A 99 2.34 -4.68 -5.36
CA ILE A 99 1.71 -5.95 -4.96
C ILE A 99 1.26 -6.76 -6.18
N ALA A 100 0.72 -6.10 -7.21
CA ALA A 100 0.28 -6.77 -8.42
C ALA A 100 1.46 -7.43 -9.16
N SER A 101 2.61 -6.76 -9.24
CA SER A 101 3.81 -7.37 -9.85
C SER A 101 4.31 -8.57 -9.04
N GLU A 102 4.32 -8.48 -7.71
CA GLU A 102 4.70 -9.61 -6.85
C GLU A 102 3.70 -10.78 -6.96
N ALA A 103 2.41 -10.49 -7.09
CA ALA A 103 1.39 -11.52 -7.29
C ALA A 103 1.61 -12.30 -8.59
N VAL A 104 1.99 -11.63 -9.68
CA VAL A 104 2.35 -12.28 -10.95
C VAL A 104 3.62 -13.12 -10.80
N LEU A 105 4.62 -12.66 -10.04
CA LEU A 105 5.82 -13.42 -9.74
C LEU A 105 5.46 -14.73 -9.02
N PHE A 106 4.69 -14.68 -7.93
CA PHE A 106 4.28 -15.89 -7.21
C PHE A 106 3.36 -16.81 -8.01
N LEU A 107 2.44 -16.23 -8.79
CA LEU A 107 1.59 -17.02 -9.68
C LEU A 107 2.43 -17.80 -10.70
N THR A 108 3.46 -17.18 -11.26
CA THR A 108 4.38 -17.84 -12.19
C THR A 108 5.08 -19.01 -11.52
N LEU A 109 5.61 -18.82 -10.30
CA LEU A 109 6.24 -19.90 -9.54
C LEU A 109 5.27 -21.07 -9.26
N ILE A 110 4.02 -20.76 -8.87
CA ILE A 110 2.97 -21.77 -8.62
C ILE A 110 2.65 -22.55 -9.89
N VAL A 111 2.50 -21.88 -11.02
CA VAL A 111 2.25 -22.53 -12.32
C VAL A 111 3.44 -23.39 -12.72
N THR A 112 4.67 -22.90 -12.56
CA THR A 112 5.88 -23.70 -12.83
C THR A 112 5.91 -24.97 -11.99
N PHE A 113 5.62 -24.89 -10.69
CA PHE A 113 5.51 -26.07 -9.84
C PHE A 113 4.41 -27.03 -10.31
N ALA A 114 3.22 -26.51 -10.63
CA ALA A 114 2.11 -27.34 -11.08
C ALA A 114 2.46 -28.11 -12.37
N VAL A 115 3.10 -27.46 -13.34
CA VAL A 115 3.58 -28.10 -14.57
C VAL A 115 4.60 -29.18 -14.26
N VAL A 116 5.62 -28.89 -13.44
CA VAL A 116 6.62 -29.89 -13.03
C VAL A 116 5.94 -31.06 -12.32
N ARG A 117 5.06 -30.81 -11.36
CA ARG A 117 4.33 -31.83 -10.60
C ARG A 117 3.55 -32.80 -11.49
N THR A 118 2.96 -32.32 -12.58
CA THR A 118 2.24 -33.17 -13.55
C THR A 118 3.16 -34.04 -14.41
N GLY A 119 4.41 -33.62 -14.60
CA GLY A 119 5.41 -34.37 -15.37
C GLY A 119 6.08 -35.52 -14.61
N TYR A 120 5.92 -35.57 -13.28
CA TYR A 120 6.53 -36.59 -12.42
C TYR A 120 5.43 -37.32 -11.59
N PRO A 121 5.07 -38.57 -11.94
CA PRO A 121 4.00 -39.30 -11.25
C PRO A 121 4.36 -39.67 -9.81
N ASP A 122 5.64 -39.96 -9.54
CA ASP A 122 6.15 -40.22 -8.19
C ASP A 122 6.60 -38.91 -7.52
N TRP A 123 5.72 -38.33 -6.68
CA TRP A 123 5.97 -37.07 -5.97
C TRP A 123 5.42 -37.12 -4.53
N PRO A 124 6.24 -36.84 -3.50
CA PRO A 124 7.71 -36.68 -3.56
C PRO A 124 8.40 -37.99 -4.01
N PRO A 125 9.58 -37.92 -4.66
CA PRO A 125 10.36 -39.10 -5.02
C PRO A 125 10.64 -40.00 -3.81
N SER A 126 10.65 -41.32 -4.01
CA SER A 126 10.75 -42.30 -2.91
C SER A 126 12.07 -42.24 -2.10
N ASP A 127 13.12 -41.66 -2.70
CA ASP A 127 14.44 -41.43 -2.13
C ASP A 127 14.53 -40.13 -1.31
N GLN A 128 13.48 -39.30 -1.31
CA GLN A 128 13.48 -37.99 -0.67
C GLN A 128 12.70 -37.99 0.66
N PRO A 129 13.14 -37.20 1.65
CA PRO A 129 12.46 -37.09 2.93
C PRO A 129 11.06 -36.48 2.75
N ARG A 130 10.09 -36.99 3.51
CA ARG A 130 8.76 -36.39 3.56
C ARG A 130 8.80 -35.06 4.32
N LEU A 131 8.09 -34.07 3.80
CA LEU A 131 7.98 -32.75 4.42
C LEU A 131 7.26 -32.83 5.78
N PRO A 132 7.72 -32.09 6.81
CA PRO A 132 7.17 -32.18 8.17
C PRO A 132 5.87 -31.36 8.33
N VAL A 133 4.78 -31.84 7.70
CA VAL A 133 3.48 -31.13 7.59
C VAL A 133 2.97 -30.53 8.90
N MET A 134 3.10 -31.22 10.03
CA MET A 134 2.60 -30.73 11.33
C MET A 134 3.38 -29.50 11.83
N MET A 135 4.70 -29.49 11.63
CA MET A 135 5.55 -28.36 12.02
C MET A 135 5.27 -27.16 11.13
N SER A 136 5.16 -27.38 9.82
CA SER A 136 4.86 -26.33 8.84
C SER A 136 3.43 -25.79 8.99
N LEU A 137 2.47 -26.64 9.40
CA LEU A 137 1.11 -26.22 9.76
C LEU A 137 1.10 -25.30 10.98
N PHE A 138 1.82 -25.68 12.05
CA PHE A 138 1.98 -24.81 13.21
C PHE A 138 2.60 -23.46 12.80
N ASN A 139 3.65 -23.50 11.98
CA ASN A 139 4.30 -22.29 11.48
C ASN A 139 3.33 -21.41 10.65
N THR A 140 2.47 -22.04 9.86
CA THR A 140 1.41 -21.37 9.11
C THR A 140 0.42 -20.66 10.03
N LEU A 141 -0.01 -21.30 11.12
CA LEU A 141 -0.89 -20.67 12.11
C LEU A 141 -0.22 -19.47 12.80
N VAL A 142 1.09 -19.55 13.08
CA VAL A 142 1.87 -18.43 13.61
C VAL A 142 1.85 -17.24 12.64
N LEU A 143 2.06 -17.49 11.33
CA LEU A 143 2.04 -16.44 10.31
C LEU A 143 0.64 -15.83 10.14
N LEU A 144 -0.41 -16.64 10.13
CA LEU A 144 -1.79 -16.16 10.06
C LEU A 144 -2.16 -15.33 11.32
N GLY A 145 -1.72 -15.78 12.49
CA GLY A 145 -1.83 -15.02 13.74
C GLY A 145 -1.11 -13.67 13.67
N SER A 146 0.06 -13.61 13.02
CA SER A 146 0.75 -12.36 12.74
C SER A 146 -0.07 -11.43 11.84
N GLY A 147 -0.67 -11.96 10.77
CA GLY A 147 -1.56 -11.19 9.90
C GLY A 147 -2.76 -10.62 10.65
N ALA A 148 -3.39 -11.42 11.52
CA ALA A 148 -4.49 -10.96 12.37
C ALA A 148 -4.06 -9.85 13.34
N ALA A 149 -2.86 -9.98 13.94
CA ALA A 149 -2.29 -8.93 14.78
C ALA A 149 -2.05 -7.64 13.98
N MET A 150 -1.52 -7.72 12.76
CA MET A 150 -1.30 -6.55 11.91
C MET A 150 -2.62 -5.88 11.50
N TYR A 151 -3.64 -6.65 11.14
CA TYR A 151 -4.98 -6.13 10.88
C TYR A 151 -5.57 -5.43 12.12
N GLY A 152 -5.38 -6.03 13.30
CA GLY A 152 -5.75 -5.41 14.58
C GLY A 152 -5.02 -4.09 14.83
N ALA A 153 -3.74 -4.01 14.48
CA ALA A 153 -2.94 -2.78 14.61
C ALA A 153 -3.51 -1.65 13.74
N TRP A 154 -3.84 -1.96 12.48
CA TRP A 154 -4.49 -1.03 11.55
C TRP A 154 -5.89 -0.59 12.02
N ARG A 155 -6.71 -1.53 12.52
CA ARG A 155 -8.03 -1.18 13.08
C ARG A 155 -7.91 -0.29 14.31
N SER A 156 -6.91 -0.52 15.15
CA SER A 156 -6.68 0.24 16.38
C SER A 156 -6.24 1.67 16.10
N ILE A 157 -5.35 1.90 15.12
CA ILE A 157 -4.89 3.27 14.80
C ILE A 157 -6.03 4.13 14.25
N ARG A 158 -6.92 3.55 13.43
CA ARG A 158 -8.09 4.26 12.88
C ARG A 158 -9.09 4.69 13.94
N ARG A 159 -9.11 3.98 15.08
CA ARG A 159 -9.91 4.31 16.27
C ARG A 159 -9.20 5.27 17.23
N GLY A 160 -7.99 5.73 16.90
CA GLY A 160 -7.18 6.58 17.79
C GLY A 160 -6.51 5.82 18.95
N LEU A 161 -6.57 4.49 18.97
CA LEU A 161 -5.99 3.65 20.03
C LEU A 161 -4.51 3.37 19.74
N VAL A 162 -3.69 4.43 19.79
CA VAL A 162 -2.25 4.42 19.46
C VAL A 162 -1.46 3.37 20.27
N PRO A 163 -1.61 3.25 21.61
CA PRO A 163 -0.85 2.26 22.39
C PRO A 163 -1.20 0.81 22.05
N SER A 164 -2.46 0.54 21.70
CA SER A 164 -2.91 -0.80 21.29
C SER A 164 -2.40 -1.14 19.89
N SER A 165 -2.43 -0.17 18.97
CA SER A 165 -1.87 -0.32 17.63
C SER A 165 -0.38 -0.68 17.67
N ARG A 166 0.40 0.03 18.49
CA ARG A 166 1.84 -0.26 18.69
C ARG A 166 2.10 -1.66 19.21
N ARG A 167 1.34 -2.09 20.23
CA ARG A 167 1.47 -3.44 20.79
C ARG A 167 1.20 -4.51 19.74
N LEU A 168 0.11 -4.37 19.00
CA LEU A 168 -0.28 -5.31 17.94
C LEU A 168 0.72 -5.35 16.78
N LEU A 169 1.27 -4.20 16.38
CA LEU A 169 2.33 -4.13 15.37
C LEU A 169 3.60 -4.87 15.83
N ASN A 170 3.99 -4.71 17.10
CA ASN A 170 5.13 -5.43 17.67
C ASN A 170 4.86 -6.94 17.72
N THR A 171 3.66 -7.34 18.12
CA THR A 171 3.25 -8.76 18.10
C THR A 171 3.33 -9.32 16.68
N ALA A 172 2.84 -8.60 15.67
CA ALA A 172 2.93 -9.03 14.27
C ALA A 172 4.39 -9.23 13.83
N ALA A 173 5.27 -8.26 14.12
CA ALA A 173 6.69 -8.37 13.79
C ALA A 173 7.38 -9.55 14.50
N LEU A 174 7.10 -9.77 15.79
CA LEU A 174 7.68 -10.89 16.56
C LEU A 174 7.21 -12.25 16.04
N LEU A 175 5.93 -12.39 15.72
CA LEU A 175 5.41 -13.63 15.11
C LEU A 175 5.99 -13.85 13.71
N GLY A 176 6.24 -12.79 12.95
CA GLY A 176 6.94 -12.87 11.66
C GLY A 176 8.39 -13.34 11.79
N ILE A 177 9.11 -12.86 12.81
CA ILE A 177 10.47 -13.34 13.13
C ILE A 177 10.43 -14.81 13.55
N LEU A 178 9.48 -15.19 14.41
CA LEU A 178 9.29 -16.59 14.82
C LEU A 178 9.05 -17.49 13.59
N PHE A 179 8.23 -17.03 12.65
CA PHE A 179 8.00 -17.76 11.40
C PHE A 179 9.28 -18.02 10.63
N LEU A 180 10.14 -17.00 10.47
CA LEU A 180 11.42 -17.13 9.77
C LEU A 180 12.39 -18.08 10.49
N VAL A 181 12.43 -18.04 11.83
CA VAL A 181 13.27 -18.94 12.63
C VAL A 181 12.82 -20.38 12.45
N VAL A 182 11.52 -20.66 12.60
CA VAL A 182 10.96 -22.01 12.41
C VAL A 182 11.21 -22.50 10.99
N GLN A 183 11.03 -21.64 9.99
CA GLN A 183 11.29 -21.96 8.59
C GLN A 183 12.77 -22.29 8.34
N GLY A 184 13.69 -21.52 8.93
CA GLY A 184 15.13 -21.77 8.84
C GLY A 184 15.53 -23.10 9.46
N VAL A 185 14.96 -23.46 10.62
CA VAL A 185 15.20 -24.77 11.26
C VAL A 185 14.68 -25.91 10.37
N GLU A 186 13.51 -25.75 9.77
CA GLU A 186 12.94 -26.75 8.86
C GLU A 186 13.83 -26.95 7.63
N TRP A 187 14.32 -25.87 7.04
CA TRP A 187 15.23 -25.93 5.90
C TRP A 187 16.56 -26.63 6.23
N VAL A 188 17.20 -26.29 7.34
CA VAL A 188 18.46 -26.94 7.73
C VAL A 188 18.26 -28.44 7.89
N ARG A 189 17.16 -28.86 8.53
CA ARG A 189 16.81 -30.28 8.66
C ARG A 189 16.62 -30.96 7.30
N LEU A 190 15.90 -30.32 6.37
CA LEU A 190 15.68 -30.88 5.03
C LEU A 190 16.98 -31.05 4.25
N ILE A 191 17.90 -30.08 4.36
CA ILE A 191 19.24 -30.16 3.78
C ILE A 191 20.03 -31.32 4.39
N ASP A 192 20.00 -31.47 5.72
CA ASP A 192 20.67 -32.57 6.43
C ASP A 192 20.13 -33.95 6.03
N PHE A 193 18.85 -34.04 5.65
CA PHE A 193 18.23 -35.25 5.10
C PHE A 193 18.47 -35.45 3.59
N GLY A 194 19.28 -34.60 2.95
CA GLY A 194 19.70 -34.75 1.55
C GLY A 194 18.84 -34.02 0.52
N LEU A 195 17.79 -33.31 0.95
CA LEU A 195 17.01 -32.46 0.04
C LEU A 195 17.78 -31.18 -0.21
N THR A 196 18.42 -31.05 -1.38
CA THR A 196 19.13 -29.82 -1.78
C THR A 196 18.69 -29.35 -3.17
N VAL A 197 19.01 -28.10 -3.50
CA VAL A 197 18.67 -27.45 -4.78
C VAL A 197 19.27 -28.18 -5.98
N THR A 198 20.41 -28.86 -5.82
CA THR A 198 21.18 -29.45 -6.92
C THR A 198 20.96 -30.95 -7.10
N GLN A 199 20.35 -31.63 -6.13
CA GLN A 199 20.19 -33.09 -6.18
C GLN A 199 19.09 -33.52 -7.15
N ASN A 200 17.96 -32.81 -7.18
CA ASN A 200 16.83 -33.15 -8.04
C ASN A 200 15.91 -31.95 -8.28
N ILE A 201 15.03 -32.08 -9.27
CA ILE A 201 14.05 -31.06 -9.63
C ILE A 201 13.05 -30.77 -8.51
N TYR A 202 12.74 -31.76 -7.66
CA TYR A 202 11.85 -31.63 -6.50
C TYR A 202 12.39 -30.60 -5.50
N GLY A 203 13.64 -30.76 -5.06
CA GLY A 203 14.35 -29.83 -4.20
C GLY A 203 14.56 -28.47 -4.85
N ALA A 204 14.92 -28.43 -6.14
CA ALA A 204 15.10 -27.18 -6.86
C ALA A 204 13.84 -26.30 -6.83
N VAL A 205 12.70 -26.85 -7.25
CA VAL A 205 11.44 -26.09 -7.28
C VAL A 205 10.95 -25.77 -5.86
N PHE A 206 11.09 -26.70 -4.91
CA PHE A 206 10.76 -26.48 -3.51
C PHE A 206 11.50 -25.28 -2.91
N TYR A 207 12.84 -25.24 -3.02
CA TYR A 207 13.65 -24.19 -2.41
C TYR A 207 13.53 -22.86 -3.14
N VAL A 208 13.35 -22.85 -4.47
CA VAL A 208 13.07 -21.59 -5.18
C VAL A 208 11.72 -21.04 -4.73
N MET A 209 10.67 -21.85 -4.68
CA MET A 209 9.33 -21.39 -4.31
C MET A 209 9.25 -20.92 -2.86
N ILE A 210 9.61 -21.79 -1.91
CA ILE A 210 9.56 -21.48 -0.49
C ILE A 210 10.61 -20.42 -0.13
N GLY A 211 11.76 -20.40 -0.82
CA GLY A 211 12.81 -19.44 -0.55
C GLY A 211 12.54 -18.04 -1.06
N MET A 212 11.92 -17.92 -2.23
CA MET A 212 11.40 -16.62 -2.67
C MET A 212 10.36 -16.09 -1.68
N HIS A 213 9.48 -16.94 -1.16
CA HIS A 213 8.56 -16.53 -0.11
C HIS A 213 9.27 -16.09 1.18
N ALA A 214 10.22 -16.88 1.68
CA ALA A 214 10.96 -16.57 2.89
C ALA A 214 11.72 -15.23 2.76
N LEU A 215 12.28 -14.94 1.59
CA LEU A 215 12.90 -13.65 1.28
C LEU A 215 11.89 -12.49 1.38
N HIS A 216 10.69 -12.66 0.83
CA HIS A 216 9.63 -11.65 0.94
C HIS A 216 9.20 -11.43 2.39
N VAL A 217 9.02 -12.50 3.16
CA VAL A 217 8.71 -12.40 4.60
C VAL A 217 9.82 -11.66 5.33
N PHE A 218 11.09 -11.97 5.05
CA PHE A 218 12.23 -11.28 5.65
C PHE A 218 12.21 -9.78 5.37
N ILE A 219 12.06 -9.38 4.11
CA ILE A 219 11.96 -7.97 3.72
C ILE A 219 10.74 -7.30 4.38
N ALA A 220 9.60 -8.00 4.43
CA ALA A 220 8.38 -7.48 5.03
C ALA A 220 8.52 -7.31 6.56
N VAL A 221 9.18 -8.24 7.26
CA VAL A 221 9.52 -8.12 8.68
C VAL A 221 10.43 -6.92 8.92
N LEU A 222 11.46 -6.71 8.08
CA LEU A 222 12.31 -5.52 8.18
C LEU A 222 11.49 -4.23 8.02
N GLY A 223 10.54 -4.22 7.08
CA GLY A 223 9.57 -3.14 6.92
C GLY A 223 8.72 -2.90 8.18
N LEU A 224 8.17 -3.96 8.78
CA LEU A 224 7.41 -3.85 10.03
C LEU A 224 8.26 -3.34 11.19
N LEU A 225 9.50 -3.79 11.33
CA LEU A 225 10.43 -3.33 12.34
C LEU A 225 10.79 -1.84 12.13
N TYR A 226 10.95 -1.40 10.89
CA TYR A 226 11.16 0.00 10.55
C TYR A 226 9.95 0.85 10.96
N VAL A 227 8.74 0.44 10.58
CA VAL A 227 7.49 1.12 10.97
C VAL A 227 7.35 1.14 12.49
N SER A 228 7.61 0.03 13.19
CA SER A 228 7.57 -0.04 14.66
C SER A 228 8.56 0.92 15.34
N ARG A 229 9.79 0.99 14.83
CA ARG A 229 10.79 1.96 15.32
C ARG A 229 10.35 3.39 15.09
N ARG A 230 9.76 3.70 13.93
CA ARG A 230 9.22 5.03 13.63
C ARG A 230 8.03 5.37 14.52
N PHE A 231 7.17 4.39 14.81
CA PHE A 231 6.06 4.49 15.76
C PHE A 231 6.53 4.89 17.17
N SER A 232 7.68 4.36 17.58
CA SER A 232 8.29 4.66 18.88
C SER A 232 8.78 6.11 19.02
N LYS A 233 8.96 6.84 17.91
CA LYS A 233 9.32 8.27 17.87
C LYS A 233 8.08 9.18 17.71
N CYS A 234 6.91 8.73 18.17
CA CYS A 234 5.61 9.43 18.08
C CYS A 234 5.23 9.89 16.66
N ALA A 235 5.65 9.14 15.63
CA ALA A 235 5.45 9.53 14.23
C ALA A 235 4.05 9.33 13.68
N TYR A 236 3.20 8.58 14.40
CA TYR A 236 1.91 8.14 13.88
C TYR A 236 0.77 8.61 14.77
N SER A 237 -0.23 9.21 14.12
CA SER A 237 -1.51 9.59 14.70
C SER A 237 -2.64 8.95 13.89
N ARG A 238 -3.89 9.24 14.24
CA ARG A 238 -5.05 8.78 13.46
C ARG A 238 -5.03 9.35 12.03
N GLU A 239 -4.48 10.54 11.85
CA GLU A 239 -4.43 11.28 10.60
C GLU A 239 -3.15 10.98 9.80
N ALA A 240 -2.05 10.68 10.48
CA ALA A 240 -0.77 10.34 9.86
C ALA A 240 -0.40 8.89 10.14
N HIS A 241 -0.87 7.94 9.34
CA HIS A 241 -0.58 6.50 9.49
C HIS A 241 -0.22 5.79 8.18
N ASP A 242 0.17 6.54 7.15
CA ASP A 242 0.46 6.02 5.81
C ASP A 242 1.52 4.91 5.83
N GLY A 243 2.58 5.07 6.62
CA GLY A 243 3.62 4.04 6.76
C GLY A 243 3.10 2.72 7.35
N LEU A 244 2.16 2.78 8.30
CA LEU A 244 1.50 1.59 8.84
C LEU A 244 0.59 0.94 7.80
N THR A 245 -0.12 1.75 7.02
CA THR A 245 -1.00 1.27 5.94
C THR A 245 -0.18 0.58 4.85
N MET A 246 0.88 1.20 4.32
CA MET A 246 1.70 0.59 3.27
C MET A 246 2.41 -0.68 3.77
N GLY A 247 3.02 -0.62 4.96
CA GLY A 247 3.65 -1.79 5.57
C GLY A 247 2.64 -2.92 5.83
N GLY A 248 1.42 -2.57 6.24
CA GLY A 248 0.32 -3.52 6.46
C GLY A 248 -0.20 -4.15 5.17
N MET A 249 -0.26 -3.39 4.07
CA MET A 249 -0.62 -3.93 2.75
C MET A 249 0.41 -4.97 2.29
N PHE A 250 1.70 -4.67 2.42
CA PHE A 250 2.75 -5.61 2.03
C PHE A 250 2.73 -6.86 2.90
N TRP A 251 2.65 -6.68 4.22
CA TRP A 251 2.57 -7.78 5.18
C TRP A 251 1.36 -8.67 4.91
N GLY A 252 0.20 -8.05 4.66
CA GLY A 252 -1.03 -8.76 4.33
C GLY A 252 -0.90 -9.59 3.06
N PHE A 253 -0.27 -9.06 2.00
CA PHE A 253 0.02 -9.81 0.79
C PHE A 253 0.90 -11.04 1.07
N VAL A 254 2.01 -10.86 1.78
CA VAL A 254 2.92 -11.95 2.11
C VAL A 254 2.21 -13.03 2.94
N VAL A 255 1.47 -12.64 3.98
CA VAL A 255 0.69 -13.59 4.80
C VAL A 255 -0.36 -14.33 3.95
N LEU A 256 -0.98 -13.66 2.97
CA LEU A 256 -1.99 -14.26 2.10
C LEU A 256 -1.41 -15.28 1.11
N VAL A 257 -0.21 -15.04 0.58
CA VAL A 257 0.44 -15.95 -0.38
C VAL A 257 0.80 -17.28 0.26
N TRP A 258 1.21 -17.28 1.53
CA TRP A 258 1.74 -18.47 2.19
C TRP A 258 0.76 -19.67 2.24
N PRO A 259 -0.52 -19.53 2.62
CA PRO A 259 -1.47 -20.64 2.57
C PRO A 259 -1.58 -21.30 1.19
N PHE A 260 -1.51 -20.53 0.10
CA PHE A 260 -1.50 -21.10 -1.24
C PHE A 260 -0.24 -21.95 -1.44
N LEU A 261 0.95 -21.42 -1.12
CA LEU A 261 2.19 -22.19 -1.22
C LEU A 261 2.18 -23.44 -0.34
N PHE A 262 1.65 -23.34 0.88
CA PHE A 262 1.53 -24.48 1.79
C PHE A 262 0.67 -25.58 1.18
N VAL A 263 -0.50 -25.25 0.61
CA VAL A 263 -1.37 -26.25 -0.05
C VAL A 263 -0.65 -26.88 -1.24
N PHE A 264 -0.07 -26.07 -2.13
CA PHE A 264 0.58 -26.60 -3.33
C PHE A 264 1.81 -27.45 -3.03
N VAL A 265 2.63 -27.07 -2.04
CA VAL A 265 3.91 -27.73 -1.79
C VAL A 265 3.81 -28.89 -0.79
N TYR A 266 2.97 -28.77 0.24
CA TYR A 266 2.91 -29.75 1.34
C TYR A 266 1.72 -30.71 1.21
N LEU A 267 0.65 -30.34 0.49
CA LEU A 267 -0.57 -31.16 0.39
C LEU A 267 -0.80 -31.77 -1.00
N LEU A 268 -0.24 -31.22 -2.07
CA LEU A 268 -0.41 -31.67 -3.47
C LEU A 268 0.90 -32.26 -4.06
#